data_AF-A0A3P2A924-F1
#
_entry.id   AF-A0A3P2A924-F1
#
_cell.length_a   1.000
_cell.length_b   1.000
_cell.length_c   1.000
_cell.angle_alpha   90.00
_cell.angle_beta   90.00
_cell.angle_gamma   90.00
#
_symmetry.space_group_name_H-M   'P 1'
#
loop_
_entity.id
_entity.type
_entity.pdbx_description
1 polymer ?
#
loop_
_entity_poly.entity_id
_entity_poly.type
_entity_poly.pdbx_seq_one_letter_code
_entity_poly.pdbx_strand_id
1 'polypeptide(L)' 'MTYPETGYTPANLRHLLGILGMTQAAAANYLGVSDRTVRMWLAETDKPSHTDMPLLQWRKLSALANTD' A
#
# COMPACT_ATOMS: atom_id res chain seq x y z
N MET A 1 -5.82 2.11 -24.15
CA MET A 1 -6.11 3.19 -23.20
C MET A 1 -5.15 3.06 -22.04
N THR A 2 -4.14 3.91 -22.01
CA THR A 2 -3.14 3.95 -20.93
C THR A 2 -3.70 4.89 -19.87
N TYR A 3 -4.07 4.35 -18.71
CA TYR A 3 -4.52 5.18 -17.60
C TYR A 3 -3.37 6.09 -17.15
N PRO A 4 -3.64 7.34 -16.75
CA PRO A 4 -2.59 8.31 -16.38
C PRO A 4 -1.80 7.89 -15.13
N GLU A 5 -2.39 7.06 -14.26
CA GLU A 5 -1.72 6.49 -13.09
C GLU A 5 -2.14 5.03 -12.89
N THR A 6 -1.17 4.16 -12.57
CA THR A 6 -1.46 2.87 -11.94
C THR A 6 -1.76 3.16 -10.46
N GLY A 7 -3.02 3.02 -10.06
CA GLY A 7 -3.46 3.31 -8.70
C GLY A 7 -3.09 2.21 -7.69
N TYR A 8 -3.49 2.41 -6.44
CA TYR A 8 -3.41 1.37 -5.42
C TYR A 8 -4.18 0.11 -5.87
N THR A 9 -3.49 -1.03 -5.75
CA THR A 9 -4.07 -2.37 -5.68
C THR A 9 -3.31 -3.14 -4.60
N PRO A 10 -3.86 -4.23 -4.03
CA PRO A 10 -3.11 -5.08 -3.09
C PRO A 10 -1.77 -5.57 -3.68
N ALA A 11 -1.74 -5.91 -4.97
CA ALA A 11 -0.54 -6.33 -5.67
C ALA A 11 0.49 -5.20 -5.80
N ASN A 12 0.06 -3.99 -6.17
CA ASN A 12 0.92 -2.82 -6.26
C ASN A 12 1.48 -2.43 -4.89
N LEU A 13 0.67 -2.56 -3.83
CA LEU A 13 1.12 -2.31 -2.46
C LEU A 13 2.18 -3.34 -2.03
N ARG A 14 1.99 -4.64 -2.31
CA ARG A 14 3.04 -5.67 -2.04
C ARG A 14 4.33 -5.35 -2.77
N HIS A 15 4.23 -4.99 -4.05
CA HIS A 15 5.38 -4.67 -4.88
C HIS A 15 6.14 -3.45 -4.34
N LEU A 16 5.42 -2.37 -4.01
CA LEU A 16 5.99 -1.16 -3.44
C LEU A 16 6.71 -1.42 -2.10
N LEU A 17 6.10 -2.21 -1.20
CA LEU A 17 6.75 -2.61 0.05
C LEU A 17 8.04 -3.41 -0.19
N GLY A 18 8.05 -4.26 -1.23
CA GLY A 18 9.24 -4.99 -1.65
C GLY A 18 10.36 -4.07 -2.15
N ILE A 19 10.03 -3.07 -2.98
CA ILE A 19 11.00 -2.06 -3.46
C ILE A 19 11.60 -1.29 -2.29
N LEU A 20 10.76 -0.88 -1.33
CA LEU A 20 11.19 -0.11 -0.16
C LEU A 20 11.91 -0.96 0.90
N GLY A 21 11.97 -2.29 0.74
CA GLY A 21 12.50 -3.20 1.77
C GLY A 21 11.70 -3.19 3.08
N MET A 22 10.44 -2.77 3.04
CA MET A 22 9.61 -2.59 4.24
C MET A 22 8.80 -3.84 4.55
N THR A 23 8.78 -4.22 5.83
CA THR A 23 7.79 -5.15 6.35
C THR A 23 6.42 -4.47 6.47
N GLN A 24 5.34 -5.25 6.59
CA GLN A 24 3.99 -4.70 6.83
C GLN A 24 3.93 -3.89 8.14
N ALA A 25 4.64 -4.32 9.18
CA ALA A 25 4.73 -3.61 10.45
C ALA A 25 5.49 -2.28 10.32
N ALA A 26 6.60 -2.26 9.57
CA ALA A 26 7.32 -1.02 9.29
C ALA A 26 6.46 -0.02 8.52
N ALA A 27 5.70 -0.50 7.53
CA ALA A 27 4.75 0.32 6.78
C ALA A 27 3.60 0.84 7.66
N ALA A 28 3.05 0.00 8.53
CA ALA A 28 2.00 0.37 9.47
C ALA A 28 2.49 1.50 10.41
N ASN A 29 3.69 1.32 10.98
CA ASN A 29 4.33 2.33 11.82
C ASN A 29 4.57 3.65 11.07
N TYR A 30 5.10 3.59 9.85
CA TYR A 30 5.32 4.78 9.00
C TYR A 30 4.02 5.54 8.69
N LEU A 31 2.93 4.81 8.39
CA LEU A 31 1.65 5.40 8.00
C LEU A 31 0.76 5.79 9.19
N GLY A 32 1.17 5.45 10.42
CA GLY A 32 0.41 5.71 11.64
C GLY A 32 -0.89 4.89 11.73
N VAL A 33 -0.87 3.66 11.23
CA VAL A 33 -2.02 2.73 11.24
C VAL A 33 -1.65 1.41 11.91
N SER A 34 -2.63 0.54 12.14
CA SER A 34 -2.37 -0.79 12.70
C SER A 34 -1.82 -1.78 11.65
N ASP A 35 -1.05 -2.77 12.08
CA ASP A 35 -0.63 -3.91 11.23
C ASP A 35 -1.82 -4.59 10.55
N ARG A 36 -2.94 -4.71 11.28
CA ARG A 36 -4.19 -5.27 10.73
C ARG A 36 -4.69 -4.44 9.56
N THR A 37 -4.66 -3.12 9.65
CA THR A 37 -5.07 -2.22 8.58
C THR A 37 -4.25 -2.47 7.31
N VAL A 38 -2.92 -2.58 7.44
CA VAL A 38 -2.04 -2.90 6.30
C VAL A 38 -2.33 -4.29 5.74
N ARG A 39 -2.57 -5.29 6.58
CA ARG A 39 -2.99 -6.63 6.12
C ARG A 39 -4.30 -6.61 5.34
N MET A 40 -5.27 -5.79 5.74
CA MET A 40 -6.55 -5.65 5.05
C MET A 40 -6.39 -4.94 3.69
N TRP A 41 -5.49 -3.95 3.58
CA TRP A 41 -5.11 -3.36 2.30
C TRP A 41 -4.37 -4.36 1.39
N LEU A 42 -3.65 -5.30 1.98
CA LEU A 42 -2.94 -6.35 1.25
C LEU A 42 -3.81 -7.57 0.94
N ALA A 43 -5.04 -7.65 1.45
CA ALA A 43 -5.92 -8.78 1.18
C ALA A 43 -6.46 -8.73 -0.25
N GLU A 44 -6.71 -9.90 -0.84
CA GLU A 44 -7.37 -10.00 -2.14
C GLU A 44 -8.76 -9.33 -2.11
N THR A 45 -9.14 -8.66 -3.19
CA THR A 45 -10.33 -7.79 -3.25
C THR A 45 -11.66 -8.54 -3.12
N ASP A 46 -11.65 -9.87 -3.30
CA ASP A 46 -12.80 -10.75 -3.13
C ASP A 46 -13.02 -11.19 -1.66
N LYS A 47 -12.10 -10.85 -0.75
CA LYS A 47 -12.17 -11.26 0.65
C LYS A 47 -12.99 -10.28 1.50
N PRO A 48 -13.83 -10.76 2.43
CA PRO A 48 -14.53 -9.90 3.38
C PRO A 48 -13.61 -9.05 4.26
N SER A 49 -12.35 -9.47 4.43
CA SER A 49 -11.33 -8.74 5.17
C SER A 49 -10.67 -7.62 4.36
N HIS A 50 -10.93 -7.50 3.07
CA HIS A 50 -10.34 -6.46 2.24
C HIS A 50 -10.94 -5.09 2.54
N THR A 51 -10.07 -4.09 2.62
CA THR A 51 -10.46 -2.68 2.58
C THR A 51 -9.50 -1.94 1.69
N ASP A 52 -9.97 -0.88 1.06
CA ASP A 52 -9.10 -0.02 0.26
C ASP A 52 -8.17 0.84 1.13
N MET A 53 -6.98 1.09 0.59
CA MET A 53 -6.04 2.06 1.15
C MET A 53 -6.54 3.47 0.79
N PRO A 54 -6.68 4.39 1.76
CA PRO A 54 -6.97 5.78 1.44
C PRO A 54 -5.90 6.38 0.53
N LEU A 55 -6.31 7.15 -0.49
CA LEU A 55 -5.41 7.74 -1.48
C LEU A 55 -4.27 8.56 -0.85
N LEU A 56 -4.54 9.26 0.26
CA LEU A 56 -3.50 10.00 0.98
C LEU A 56 -2.38 9.09 1.49
N GLN A 57 -2.71 7.90 2.00
CA GLN A 57 -1.71 6.96 2.50
C GLN A 57 -0.92 6.35 1.33
N TRP A 58 -1.59 6.05 0.21
CA TRP A 58 -0.91 5.61 -1.01
C TRP A 58 0.13 6.64 -1.47
N ARG A 59 -0.25 7.92 -1.54
CA ARG A 59 0.66 9.00 -1.92
C ARG A 59 1.87 9.13 -0.98
N LYS A 60 1.66 9.03 0.33
CA LYS A 60 2.77 9.06 1.33
C LYS A 60 3.75 7.93 1.09
N LEU A 61 3.25 6.70 0.92
CA LEU A 61 4.11 5.54 0.73
C LEU A 61 4.82 5.57 -0.62
N SER A 62 4.12 5.91 -1.71
CA SER A 62 4.70 6.00 -3.05
C SER A 62 5.73 7.11 -3.19
N ALA A 63 5.60 8.21 -2.43
CA ALA A 63 6.60 9.28 -2.42
C ALA A 63 7.98 8.80 -1.94
N LEU A 64 8.04 7.81 -1.02
CA LEU A 64 9.30 7.23 -0.56
C LEU A 64 10.06 6.51 -1.68
N ALA A 65 9.37 5.92 -2.64
CA ALA A 65 10.00 5.18 -3.74
C ALA A 65 10.43 6.08 -4.91
N ASN A 66 9.96 7.33 -4.95
CA ASN A 66 10.29 8.32 -5.99
C ASN A 66 11.35 9.32 -5.53
N THR A 67 12.07 9.04 -4.44
CA THR A 67 13.14 9.91 -3.96
C THR A 67 14.46 9.38 -4.54
N ASP A 68 15.01 10.11 -5.52
CA ASP A 68 16.36 9.93 -6.08
C ASP A 68 17.46 10.20 -5.04
#